data_AF-A0A2A5AVQ8-F1
#
_entry.id   AF-A0A2A5AVQ8-F1
#
_cell.length_a   1.000
_cell.length_b   1.000
_cell.length_c   1.000
_cell.angle_alpha   90.00
_cell.angle_beta   90.00
_cell.angle_gamma   90.00
#
_symmetry.space_group_name_H-M   'P 1'
#
loop_
_entity.id
_entity.type
_entity.pdbx_description
1 polymer ?
#
loop_
_entity_poly.entity_id
_entity_poly.type
_entity_poly.pdbx_seq_one_letter_code
_entity_poly.pdbx_strand_id
1 'polypeptide(L)'
;MNFSKEEVLVVTKATKTLIVPKGIKKLVCIDIGLETLILNEGIVYVSCSHNELNELIIPSSVTHLNCSYNEIANLMVPDGMTHLDCHGNKLTELIVPNGMTHLDCHGNKLTELIVPDSVVRLHCHNNGLTELIVPNGVMHLICNGNGLTELIVPNGVTHLICHGNPLGDLSKYSELIKPKLVSLYSMCYEIVDKSNIPKCFAGVDEVTCDGCKNKVIKDLVYVSYKGTVGGYIRKTIKCKKCF
;
A
#
# COMPACT_ATOMS: atom_id res chain seq x y z
N MET A 1 17.92 -27.01 16.46
CA MET A 1 17.74 -26.48 15.09
C MET A 1 17.55 -27.69 14.19
N ASN A 2 16.53 -27.70 13.33
CA ASN A 2 16.16 -28.85 12.50
C ASN A 2 16.41 -28.47 11.04
N PHE A 3 17.27 -29.19 10.32
CA PHE A 3 17.63 -28.89 8.93
C PHE A 3 16.89 -29.85 7.99
N SER A 4 15.93 -29.34 7.21
CA SER A 4 15.22 -30.13 6.19
C SER A 4 15.80 -29.89 4.78
N LYS A 5 15.26 -30.57 3.76
CA LYS A 5 15.78 -30.65 2.37
C LYS A 5 15.88 -29.32 1.59
N GLU A 6 15.34 -28.24 2.15
CA GLU A 6 15.71 -26.86 1.81
C GLU A 6 16.39 -26.32 3.06
N GLU A 7 17.53 -25.64 2.92
CA GLU A 7 18.31 -25.13 4.05
C GLU A 7 17.55 -24.03 4.82
N VAL A 8 16.53 -24.41 5.57
CA VAL A 8 15.60 -23.54 6.29
C VAL A 8 16.02 -23.53 7.76
N LEU A 9 16.27 -22.34 8.30
CA LEU A 9 16.49 -22.11 9.72
C LEU A 9 15.27 -21.40 10.31
N VAL A 10 14.61 -22.07 11.27
CA VAL A 10 13.57 -21.45 12.10
C VAL A 10 14.10 -21.30 13.51
N VAL A 11 14.09 -20.07 14.02
CA VAL A 11 14.51 -19.72 15.38
C VAL A 11 13.28 -19.28 16.15
N THR A 12 12.96 -20.01 17.21
CA THR A 12 11.76 -19.80 18.03
C THR A 12 12.06 -19.45 19.48
N LYS A 13 13.34 -19.45 19.86
CA LYS A 13 13.79 -19.12 21.21
C LYS A 13 14.23 -17.67 21.24
N ALA A 14 13.87 -16.98 22.32
CA ALA A 14 14.34 -15.63 22.59
C ALA A 14 15.87 -15.58 22.54
N THR A 15 16.40 -14.63 21.77
CA THR A 15 17.84 -14.40 21.64
C THR A 15 18.07 -12.97 21.19
N LYS A 16 19.07 -12.31 21.78
CA LYS A 16 19.44 -10.93 21.39
C LYS A 16 20.27 -10.90 20.12
N THR A 17 21.05 -11.95 19.86
CA THR A 17 21.94 -12.03 18.69
C THR A 17 21.73 -13.33 17.94
N LEU A 18 21.69 -13.25 16.62
CA LEU A 18 21.62 -14.40 15.74
C LEU A 18 22.62 -14.25 14.61
N ILE A 19 23.56 -15.19 14.53
CA ILE A 19 24.46 -15.35 13.39
C ILE A 19 23.93 -16.53 12.60
N VAL A 20 23.46 -16.27 11.39
CA VAL A 20 22.91 -17.31 10.53
C VAL A 20 24.05 -18.19 10.03
N PRO A 21 24.00 -19.53 10.16
CA PRO A 21 25.00 -20.41 9.58
C PRO A 21 25.10 -20.27 8.06
N LYS A 22 26.28 -20.57 7.48
CA LYS A 22 26.44 -20.66 6.02
C LYS A 22 25.57 -21.79 5.46
N GLY A 23 25.13 -21.62 4.21
CA GLY A 23 24.24 -22.58 3.56
C GLY A 23 22.86 -22.60 4.22
N ILE A 24 22.32 -21.44 4.58
CA ILE A 24 20.89 -21.27 4.89
C ILE A 24 20.29 -20.46 3.75
N LYS A 25 19.22 -20.97 3.14
CA LYS A 25 18.48 -20.28 2.07
C LYS A 25 17.29 -19.50 2.60
N LYS A 26 16.71 -19.95 3.71
CA LYS A 26 15.50 -19.37 4.28
C LYS A 26 15.64 -19.24 5.79
N LEU A 27 15.46 -18.03 6.30
CA LEU A 27 15.44 -17.73 7.73
C LEU A 27 14.04 -17.28 8.16
N VAL A 28 13.59 -17.81 9.29
CA VAL A 28 12.43 -17.31 10.04
C VAL A 28 12.83 -17.13 11.50
N CYS A 29 12.79 -15.90 12.00
CA CYS A 29 13.13 -15.50 13.36
C CYS A 29 12.22 -14.34 13.81
N ILE A 30 10.95 -14.64 14.05
CA ILE A 30 9.90 -13.67 14.36
C ILE A 30 9.68 -13.62 15.87
N ASP A 31 9.57 -12.42 16.44
CA ASP A 31 9.18 -12.21 17.84
C ASP A 31 10.05 -13.00 18.83
N ILE A 32 11.37 -12.77 18.75
CA ILE A 32 12.35 -13.43 19.63
C ILE A 32 13.22 -12.42 20.41
N GLY A 33 12.86 -11.13 20.38
CA GLY A 33 13.64 -10.07 21.04
C GLY A 33 15.03 -9.89 20.43
N LEU A 34 15.15 -10.03 19.11
CA LEU A 34 16.43 -9.94 18.41
C LEU A 34 16.88 -8.49 18.28
N GLU A 35 18.08 -8.18 18.77
CA GLU A 35 18.71 -6.86 18.65
C GLU A 35 19.77 -6.83 17.54
N THR A 36 20.35 -7.99 17.19
CA THR A 36 21.39 -8.10 16.16
C THR A 36 21.21 -9.35 15.30
N LEU A 37 21.13 -9.16 13.98
CA LEU A 37 21.05 -10.22 12.99
C LEU A 37 22.22 -10.14 12.00
N ILE A 38 23.02 -11.20 11.92
CA ILE A 38 24.11 -11.33 10.96
C ILE A 38 23.72 -12.38 9.91
N LEU A 39 23.48 -11.89 8.69
CA LEU A 39 23.13 -12.69 7.53
C LEU A 39 24.40 -13.10 6.76
N ASN A 40 24.35 -14.28 6.13
CA ASN A 40 25.40 -14.75 5.23
C ASN A 40 24.92 -14.72 3.77
N GLU A 41 25.85 -14.53 2.84
CA GLU A 41 25.58 -14.64 1.41
C GLU A 41 24.94 -15.98 1.04
N GLY A 42 24.06 -15.93 0.04
CA GLY A 42 23.32 -17.08 -0.45
C GLY A 42 21.97 -17.31 0.24
N ILE A 43 21.64 -16.53 1.28
CA ILE A 43 20.29 -16.50 1.85
C ILE A 43 19.34 -15.73 0.91
N VAL A 44 18.16 -16.30 0.67
CA VAL A 44 17.22 -15.82 -0.37
C VAL A 44 15.96 -15.23 0.25
N TYR A 45 15.49 -15.83 1.36
CA TYR A 45 14.28 -15.43 2.06
C TYR A 45 14.59 -15.16 3.54
N VAL A 46 14.20 -14.00 4.03
CA VAL A 46 14.38 -13.61 5.44
C VAL A 46 13.06 -13.08 5.99
N SER A 47 12.60 -13.66 7.10
CA SER A 47 11.49 -13.14 7.90
C SER A 47 11.97 -12.95 9.34
N CYS A 48 12.14 -11.70 9.73
CA CYS A 48 12.71 -11.26 11.00
C CYS A 48 11.86 -10.19 11.70
N SER A 49 10.55 -10.22 11.48
CA SER A 49 9.62 -9.21 12.00
C SER A 49 9.43 -9.29 13.52
N HIS A 50 8.90 -8.20 14.09
CA HIS A 50 8.61 -8.07 15.52
C HIS A 50 9.85 -8.30 16.39
N ASN A 51 10.93 -7.59 16.09
CA ASN A 51 12.15 -7.66 16.88
C ASN A 51 12.61 -6.23 17.24
N GLU A 52 13.82 -6.09 17.76
CA GLU A 52 14.39 -4.82 18.24
C GLU A 52 15.60 -4.42 17.36
N LEU A 53 15.60 -4.82 16.08
CA LEU A 53 16.71 -4.51 15.16
C LEU A 53 16.75 -3.01 14.88
N ASN A 54 17.87 -2.37 15.14
CA ASN A 54 18.12 -0.97 14.77
C ASN A 54 18.81 -0.83 13.41
N GLU A 55 19.51 -1.87 12.98
CA GLU A 55 20.25 -1.96 11.72
C GLU A 55 20.07 -3.35 11.12
N LEU A 56 20.07 -3.41 9.79
CA LEU A 56 20.06 -4.68 9.06
C LEU A 56 20.85 -4.54 7.77
N ILE A 57 21.96 -5.28 7.68
CA ILE A 57 22.74 -5.40 6.44
C ILE A 57 22.16 -6.57 5.65
N ILE A 58 21.66 -6.29 4.45
CA ILE A 58 20.99 -7.26 3.60
C ILE A 58 21.97 -7.73 2.50
N PRO A 59 22.33 -9.03 2.46
CA PRO A 59 23.12 -9.60 1.37
C PRO A 59 22.44 -9.46 0.00
N SER A 60 23.24 -9.39 -1.06
CA SER A 60 22.75 -9.22 -2.44
C SER A 60 21.87 -10.38 -2.94
N SER A 61 21.99 -11.56 -2.31
CA SER A 61 21.21 -12.74 -2.64
C SER A 61 19.75 -12.70 -2.16
N VAL A 62 19.38 -11.77 -1.27
CA VAL A 62 18.03 -11.71 -0.68
C VAL A 62 17.03 -11.17 -1.70
N THR A 63 16.02 -11.98 -2.03
CA THR A 63 14.96 -11.59 -2.97
C THR A 63 13.64 -11.26 -2.28
N HIS A 64 13.46 -11.77 -1.05
CA HIS A 64 12.27 -11.61 -0.23
C HIS A 64 12.69 -11.29 1.22
N LEU A 65 12.27 -10.13 1.70
CA LEU A 65 12.55 -9.67 3.06
C LEU A 65 11.28 -9.21 3.75
N ASN A 66 11.05 -9.75 4.94
CA ASN A 66 10.15 -9.16 5.93
C ASN A 66 10.96 -8.80 7.18
N CYS A 67 11.08 -7.50 7.44
CA CYS A 67 11.72 -6.90 8.60
C CYS A 67 10.77 -5.93 9.33
N SER A 68 9.45 -6.14 9.20
CA SER A 68 8.47 -5.25 9.79
C SER A 68 8.48 -5.26 11.31
N TYR A 69 7.99 -4.18 11.92
CA TYR A 69 7.96 -4.00 13.38
C TYR A 69 9.34 -4.21 14.01
N ASN A 70 10.28 -3.34 13.63
CA ASN A 70 11.61 -3.22 14.20
C ASN A 70 11.89 -1.74 14.46
N GLU A 71 13.13 -1.41 14.82
CA GLU A 71 13.55 -0.05 15.15
C GLU A 71 14.49 0.54 14.07
N ILE A 72 14.43 0.00 12.84
CA ILE A 72 15.38 0.31 11.76
C ILE A 72 15.17 1.74 11.27
N ALA A 73 16.24 2.54 11.30
CA ALA A 73 16.22 3.92 10.83
C ALA A 73 16.72 4.08 9.38
N ASN A 74 17.59 3.19 8.92
CA ASN A 74 18.16 3.21 7.58
C ASN A 74 18.15 1.80 6.99
N LEU A 75 17.67 1.65 5.75
CA LEU A 75 17.61 0.37 5.07
C LEU A 75 18.14 0.50 3.64
N MET A 76 19.24 -0.20 3.36
CA MET A 76 19.78 -0.28 2.00
C MET A 76 19.24 -1.55 1.33
N VAL A 77 18.35 -1.36 0.36
CA VAL A 77 17.72 -2.47 -0.36
C VAL A 77 18.63 -2.92 -1.51
N PRO A 78 19.09 -4.19 -1.55
CA PRO A 78 19.94 -4.68 -2.62
C PRO A 78 19.18 -4.87 -3.93
N ASP A 79 19.91 -4.75 -5.04
CA ASP A 79 19.40 -5.06 -6.38
C ASP A 79 18.85 -6.50 -6.45
N GLY A 80 17.81 -6.70 -7.26
CA GLY A 80 17.18 -8.01 -7.44
C GLY A 80 16.18 -8.40 -6.34
N MET A 81 15.98 -7.56 -5.30
CA MET A 81 14.87 -7.74 -4.38
C MET A 81 13.52 -7.53 -5.08
N THR A 82 12.60 -8.47 -4.87
CA THR A 82 11.29 -8.48 -5.53
C THR A 82 10.13 -8.22 -4.56
N HIS A 83 10.34 -8.50 -3.28
CA HIS A 83 9.35 -8.36 -2.20
C HIS A 83 10.01 -7.80 -0.94
N LEU A 84 9.47 -6.67 -0.45
CA LEU A 84 9.91 -6.02 0.77
C LEU A 84 8.73 -5.63 1.65
N ASP A 85 8.70 -6.18 2.86
CA ASP A 85 7.89 -5.70 3.98
C ASP A 85 8.82 -5.06 5.02
N CYS A 86 8.80 -3.73 5.13
CA CYS A 86 9.57 -2.95 6.11
C CYS A 86 8.68 -1.99 6.93
N HIS A 87 7.37 -2.23 6.96
CA HIS A 87 6.43 -1.41 7.71
C HIS A 87 6.68 -1.41 9.23
N GLY A 88 6.25 -0.35 9.92
CA GLY A 88 6.40 -0.23 11.37
C GLY A 88 7.87 -0.14 11.80
N ASN A 89 8.68 0.63 11.07
CA ASN A 89 10.07 0.95 11.40
C ASN A 89 10.20 2.48 11.59
N LYS A 90 11.43 2.99 11.65
CA LYS A 90 11.75 4.42 11.81
C LYS A 90 12.35 5.05 10.55
N LEU A 91 12.12 4.46 9.38
CA LEU A 91 12.73 4.90 8.13
C LEU A 91 12.30 6.33 7.78
N THR A 92 13.26 7.20 7.48
CA THR A 92 13.01 8.56 6.97
C THR A 92 13.19 8.66 5.46
N GLU A 93 13.97 7.75 4.89
CA GLU A 93 14.24 7.60 3.46
C GLU A 93 14.18 6.11 3.10
N LEU A 94 13.74 5.81 1.87
CA LEU A 94 13.76 4.46 1.33
C LEU A 94 13.98 4.51 -0.18
N ILE A 95 15.14 4.01 -0.61
CA ILE A 95 15.45 3.83 -2.02
C ILE A 95 15.23 2.36 -2.36
N VAL A 96 14.36 2.12 -3.33
CA VAL A 96 13.99 0.78 -3.77
C VAL A 96 14.53 0.55 -5.18
N PRO A 97 15.31 -0.51 -5.43
CA PRO A 97 15.86 -0.78 -6.74
C PRO A 97 14.80 -1.33 -7.71
N ASN A 98 15.15 -1.31 -9.00
CA ASN A 98 14.32 -1.90 -10.05
C ASN A 98 14.08 -3.40 -9.80
N GLY A 99 12.94 -3.91 -10.25
CA GLY A 99 12.56 -5.32 -10.10
C GLY A 99 11.68 -5.59 -8.86
N MET A 100 11.50 -4.61 -7.98
CA MET A 100 10.53 -4.69 -6.89
C MET A 100 9.12 -4.82 -7.45
N THR A 101 8.38 -5.83 -6.98
CA THR A 101 6.98 -6.10 -7.39
C THR A 101 5.98 -5.84 -6.28
N HIS A 102 6.40 -6.03 -5.03
CA HIS A 102 5.61 -5.80 -3.83
C HIS A 102 6.43 -5.00 -2.82
N LEU A 103 5.91 -3.84 -2.45
CA LEU A 103 6.51 -2.94 -1.47
C LEU A 103 5.49 -2.55 -0.41
N ASP A 104 5.76 -2.94 0.84
CA ASP A 104 5.04 -2.48 2.02
C ASP A 104 5.97 -1.75 2.98
N CYS A 105 5.82 -0.43 3.04
CA CYS A 105 6.63 0.49 3.85
C CYS A 105 5.76 1.38 4.74
N HIS A 106 4.52 0.97 5.04
CA HIS A 106 3.59 1.78 5.83
C HIS A 106 4.07 2.01 7.27
N GLY A 107 3.57 3.05 7.94
CA GLY A 107 3.90 3.30 9.34
C GLY A 107 5.39 3.57 9.58
N ASN A 108 6.02 4.31 8.66
CA ASN A 108 7.38 4.83 8.79
C ASN A 108 7.32 6.36 8.90
N LYS A 109 8.45 7.04 8.71
CA LYS A 109 8.57 8.51 8.71
C LYS A 109 9.05 9.03 7.36
N LEU A 110 8.69 8.33 6.28
CA LEU A 110 9.12 8.67 4.94
C LEU A 110 8.50 10.01 4.53
N THR A 111 9.35 10.93 4.06
CA THR A 111 8.90 12.22 3.48
C THR A 111 8.95 12.18 1.95
N GLU A 112 9.81 11.32 1.40
CA GLU A 112 9.93 11.04 -0.02
C GLU A 112 9.90 9.53 -0.24
N LEU A 113 9.36 9.11 -1.39
CA LEU A 113 9.36 7.72 -1.81
C LEU A 113 9.46 7.65 -3.33
N ILE A 114 10.57 7.07 -3.82
CA ILE A 114 10.75 6.76 -5.24
C ILE A 114 10.32 5.32 -5.47
N VAL A 115 9.29 5.14 -6.29
CA VAL A 115 8.70 3.83 -6.59
C VAL A 115 9.12 3.39 -8.00
N PRO A 116 9.78 2.23 -8.16
CA PRO A 116 10.13 1.70 -9.48
C PRO A 116 8.91 1.30 -10.32
N ASP A 117 9.04 1.37 -11.65
CA ASP A 117 7.99 1.02 -12.61
C ASP A 117 7.48 -0.43 -12.50
N SER A 118 8.29 -1.33 -11.94
CA SER A 118 7.95 -2.74 -11.76
C SER A 118 6.97 -3.02 -10.63
N VAL A 119 6.70 -2.05 -9.75
CA VAL A 119 5.86 -2.25 -8.57
C VAL A 119 4.40 -2.46 -8.97
N VAL A 120 3.82 -3.57 -8.51
CA VAL A 120 2.41 -3.94 -8.75
C VAL A 120 1.56 -3.67 -7.51
N ARG A 121 2.12 -3.88 -6.31
CA ARG A 121 1.47 -3.63 -5.03
C ARG A 121 2.31 -2.65 -4.22
N LEU A 122 1.70 -1.52 -3.87
CA LEU A 122 2.33 -0.45 -3.11
C LEU A 122 1.49 -0.09 -1.89
N HIS A 123 2.03 -0.38 -0.70
CA HIS A 123 1.47 0.07 0.58
C HIS A 123 2.47 1.05 1.21
N CYS A 124 2.09 2.32 1.26
CA CYS A 124 2.91 3.43 1.78
C CYS A 124 2.13 4.37 2.70
N HIS A 125 0.98 3.90 3.21
CA HIS A 125 0.12 4.67 4.11
C HIS A 125 0.79 4.98 5.46
N ASN A 126 0.25 5.98 6.18
CA ASN A 126 0.77 6.41 7.47
C ASN A 126 2.26 6.77 7.41
N ASN A 127 2.61 7.68 6.51
CA ASN A 127 3.93 8.28 6.37
C ASN A 127 3.78 9.82 6.31
N GLY A 128 4.86 10.53 6.04
CA GLY A 128 4.89 11.99 5.85
C GLY A 128 4.97 12.42 4.38
N LEU A 129 4.52 11.59 3.44
CA LEU A 129 4.67 11.87 2.01
C LEU A 129 3.82 13.08 1.61
N THR A 130 4.44 14.10 1.01
CA THR A 130 3.73 15.26 0.44
C THR A 130 3.47 15.10 -1.06
N GLU A 131 4.27 14.27 -1.72
CA GLU A 131 4.14 13.91 -3.12
C GLU A 131 4.27 12.40 -3.29
N LEU A 132 3.56 11.85 -4.28
CA LEU A 132 3.68 10.45 -4.65
C LEU A 132 3.47 10.29 -6.16
N ILE A 133 4.54 9.93 -6.86
CA ILE A 133 4.46 9.51 -8.25
C ILE A 133 4.14 8.02 -8.26
N VAL A 134 2.95 7.66 -8.73
CA VAL A 134 2.50 6.27 -8.82
C VAL A 134 2.86 5.72 -10.20
N PRO A 135 3.69 4.66 -10.29
CA PRO A 135 4.02 4.07 -11.58
C PRO A 135 2.83 3.40 -12.27
N ASN A 136 2.86 3.36 -13.60
CA ASN A 136 1.76 2.83 -14.41
C ASN A 136 1.46 1.34 -14.16
N GLY A 137 2.43 0.58 -13.67
CA GLY A 137 2.30 -0.84 -13.34
C GLY A 137 1.52 -1.14 -12.05
N VAL A 138 1.28 -0.13 -11.19
CA VAL A 138 0.62 -0.33 -9.91
C VAL A 138 -0.84 -0.72 -10.12
N MET A 139 -1.23 -1.85 -9.52
CA MET A 139 -2.61 -2.35 -9.53
C MET A 139 -3.29 -2.17 -8.17
N HIS A 140 -2.52 -2.16 -7.09
CA HIS A 140 -3.02 -2.07 -5.72
C HIS A 140 -2.26 -1.00 -4.96
N LEU A 141 -2.95 0.09 -4.61
CA LEU A 141 -2.36 1.27 -3.97
C LEU A 141 -3.06 1.56 -2.64
N ILE A 142 -2.29 1.56 -1.56
CA ILE A 142 -2.72 2.03 -0.23
C ILE A 142 -1.76 3.13 0.21
N CYS A 143 -2.24 4.38 0.23
CA CYS A 143 -1.47 5.60 0.50
C CYS A 143 -2.19 6.57 1.44
N ASN A 144 -3.19 6.11 2.19
CA ASN A 144 -3.91 6.93 3.17
C ASN A 144 -3.01 7.45 4.30
N GLY A 145 -3.45 8.50 5.01
CA GLY A 145 -2.72 9.02 6.17
C GLY A 145 -1.35 9.59 5.81
N ASN A 146 -1.27 10.34 4.72
CA ASN A 146 -0.09 11.07 4.26
C ASN A 146 -0.43 12.57 4.12
N GLY A 147 0.54 13.37 3.65
CA GLY A 147 0.40 14.80 3.37
C GLY A 147 0.11 15.13 1.91
N LEU A 148 -0.40 14.18 1.11
CA LEU A 148 -0.58 14.37 -0.33
C LEU A 148 -1.65 15.43 -0.63
N THR A 149 -1.29 16.48 -1.37
CA THR A 149 -2.25 17.50 -1.83
C THR A 149 -2.80 17.21 -3.22
N GLU A 150 -2.07 16.42 -4.00
CA GLU A 150 -2.45 15.93 -5.31
C GLU A 150 -2.07 14.45 -5.44
N LEU A 151 -2.86 13.70 -6.21
CA LEU A 151 -2.57 12.30 -6.50
C LEU A 151 -3.08 11.94 -7.90
N ILE A 152 -2.15 11.68 -8.81
CA ILE A 152 -2.47 11.14 -10.13
C ILE A 152 -2.47 9.62 -10.02
N VAL A 153 -3.64 9.01 -10.28
CA VAL A 153 -3.81 7.56 -10.21
C VAL A 153 -3.77 6.97 -11.62
N PRO A 154 -2.81 6.08 -11.92
CA PRO A 154 -2.76 5.39 -13.20
C PRO A 154 -4.00 4.54 -13.45
N ASN A 155 -4.34 4.36 -14.73
CA ASN A 155 -5.52 3.58 -15.14
C ASN A 155 -5.47 2.11 -14.69
N GLY A 156 -4.26 1.58 -14.44
CA GLY A 156 -4.04 0.21 -13.99
C GLY A 156 -4.46 -0.06 -12.53
N VAL A 157 -4.64 0.99 -11.72
CA VAL A 157 -5.02 0.83 -10.32
C VAL A 157 -6.46 0.32 -10.22
N THR A 158 -6.61 -0.88 -9.65
CA THR A 158 -7.89 -1.56 -9.44
C THR A 158 -8.35 -1.54 -7.98
N HIS A 159 -7.41 -1.32 -7.05
CA HIS A 159 -7.66 -1.18 -5.63
C HIS A 159 -6.94 0.07 -5.12
N LEU A 160 -7.68 1.00 -4.52
CA LEU A 160 -7.17 2.29 -4.07
C LEU A 160 -7.73 2.64 -2.68
N ILE A 161 -6.83 2.96 -1.76
CA ILE A 161 -7.15 3.56 -0.47
C ILE A 161 -6.24 4.78 -0.27
N CYS A 162 -6.82 5.99 -0.23
CA CYS A 162 -6.06 7.25 -0.18
C CYS A 162 -6.67 8.31 0.76
N HIS A 163 -7.59 7.94 1.65
CA HIS A 163 -8.20 8.85 2.62
C HIS A 163 -7.17 9.44 3.59
N GLY A 164 -7.52 10.49 4.35
CA GLY A 164 -6.58 11.09 5.30
C GLY A 164 -5.36 11.75 4.64
N ASN A 165 -5.54 12.24 3.41
CA ASN A 165 -4.62 13.12 2.70
C ASN A 165 -5.32 14.46 2.45
N PRO A 166 -4.62 15.61 2.48
CA PRO A 166 -5.17 16.93 2.15
C PRO A 166 -5.37 17.14 0.64
N LEU A 167 -5.95 16.15 -0.05
CA LEU A 167 -6.18 16.22 -1.50
C LEU A 167 -7.14 17.36 -1.82
N GLY A 168 -6.75 18.23 -2.76
CA GLY A 168 -7.56 19.37 -3.17
C GLY A 168 -8.96 18.97 -3.61
N ASP A 169 -9.95 19.80 -3.27
CA ASP A 169 -11.33 19.64 -3.73
C ASP A 169 -11.42 19.95 -5.23
N LEU A 170 -11.43 18.89 -6.03
CA LEU A 170 -11.44 18.97 -7.49
C LEU A 170 -12.84 19.24 -8.06
N SER A 171 -13.87 19.41 -7.23
CA SER A 171 -15.24 19.74 -7.66
C SER A 171 -15.35 21.07 -8.42
N LYS A 172 -14.32 21.95 -8.30
CA LYS A 172 -14.28 23.27 -8.94
C LYS A 172 -13.67 23.29 -10.35
N TYR A 173 -13.07 22.20 -10.81
CA TYR A 173 -12.47 22.12 -12.15
C TYR A 173 -13.49 21.55 -13.14
N SER A 174 -14.02 22.39 -14.02
CA SER A 174 -15.06 22.05 -15.01
C SER A 174 -14.53 21.39 -16.29
N GLU A 175 -13.22 21.22 -16.44
CA GLU A 175 -12.61 20.66 -17.65
C GLU A 175 -11.90 19.33 -17.37
N LEU A 176 -12.55 18.25 -17.83
CA LEU A 176 -12.06 16.88 -17.86
C LEU A 176 -10.85 16.74 -18.79
N ILE A 177 -9.67 17.17 -18.35
CA ILE A 177 -8.41 16.68 -18.92
C ILE A 177 -8.12 15.34 -18.26
N LYS A 178 -8.34 14.24 -19.00
CA LYS A 178 -7.97 12.86 -18.61
C LYS A 178 -6.49 12.86 -18.17
N PRO A 179 -6.17 12.45 -16.93
CA PRO A 179 -6.30 11.06 -16.46
C PRO A 179 -7.38 10.91 -15.38
N LYS A 180 -7.61 9.69 -14.94
CA LYS A 180 -8.58 9.32 -13.92
C LYS A 180 -8.19 9.92 -12.56
N LEU A 181 -8.48 11.21 -12.38
CA LEU A 181 -8.51 11.87 -11.08
C LEU A 181 -9.41 11.02 -10.16
N VAL A 182 -8.93 10.77 -8.95
CA VAL A 182 -9.69 10.04 -7.92
C VAL A 182 -11.02 10.76 -7.73
N SER A 183 -12.09 10.16 -8.26
CA SER A 183 -13.44 10.63 -8.03
C SER A 183 -13.72 10.63 -6.53
N LEU A 184 -14.37 11.70 -6.05
CA LEU A 184 -14.73 12.04 -4.66
C LEU A 184 -15.19 10.87 -3.77
N TYR A 185 -15.66 9.75 -4.34
CA TYR A 185 -16.16 8.60 -3.59
C TYR A 185 -15.12 7.91 -2.71
N SER A 186 -13.83 8.04 -2.99
CA SER A 186 -12.74 7.45 -2.21
C SER A 186 -12.49 8.15 -0.87
N MET A 187 -13.12 9.31 -0.64
CA MET A 187 -12.89 10.18 0.52
C MET A 187 -13.98 10.11 1.60
N CYS A 188 -15.12 9.44 1.34
CA CYS A 188 -16.29 9.49 2.24
C CYS A 188 -16.64 8.13 2.87
N TYR A 189 -15.68 7.49 3.54
CA TYR A 189 -16.01 6.48 4.54
C TYR A 189 -16.51 7.21 5.81
N GLU A 190 -17.76 6.93 6.20
CA GLU A 190 -18.42 7.30 7.48
C GLU A 190 -19.10 8.67 7.68
N ILE A 191 -19.49 9.43 6.65
CA ILE A 191 -20.34 10.62 6.86
C ILE A 191 -21.56 10.62 5.95
N VAL A 192 -22.63 9.93 6.38
CA VAL A 192 -23.97 9.99 5.75
C VAL A 192 -24.92 10.91 6.54
N ASP A 193 -25.82 11.58 5.84
CA ASP A 193 -26.92 12.34 6.45
C ASP A 193 -28.10 11.44 6.87
N LYS A 194 -29.18 12.04 7.41
CA LYS A 194 -30.39 11.32 7.83
C LYS A 194 -31.13 10.61 6.68
N SER A 195 -30.78 10.90 5.43
CA SER A 195 -31.32 10.30 4.21
C SER A 195 -30.38 9.25 3.62
N ASN A 196 -29.31 8.89 4.33
CA ASN A 196 -28.28 7.95 3.90
C ASN A 196 -27.46 8.43 2.68
N ILE A 197 -27.44 9.75 2.45
CA ILE A 197 -26.66 10.40 1.40
C ILE A 197 -25.33 10.85 2.03
N PRO A 198 -24.17 10.50 1.46
CA PRO A 198 -22.90 11.02 1.98
C PRO A 198 -22.92 12.55 1.97
N LYS A 199 -22.58 13.22 3.07
CA LYS A 199 -22.69 14.69 3.20
C LYS A 199 -21.86 15.45 2.15
N CYS A 200 -20.86 14.79 1.57
CA CYS A 200 -20.05 15.29 0.46
C CYS A 200 -20.82 15.43 -0.88
N PHE A 201 -22.08 14.99 -0.98
CA PHE A 201 -22.97 15.25 -2.13
C PHE A 201 -23.84 16.50 -1.96
N ALA A 202 -23.78 17.18 -0.81
CA ALA A 202 -24.47 18.46 -0.64
C ALA A 202 -23.85 19.50 -1.58
N GLY A 203 -24.53 19.82 -2.67
CA GLY A 203 -24.06 20.77 -3.70
C GLY A 203 -23.69 20.14 -5.05
N VAL A 204 -23.96 18.85 -5.27
CA VAL A 204 -23.84 18.23 -6.60
C VAL A 204 -25.16 18.39 -7.36
N ASP A 205 -25.17 19.30 -8.35
CA ASP A 205 -26.37 19.63 -9.12
C ASP A 205 -26.76 18.57 -10.17
N GLU A 206 -25.82 17.70 -10.55
CA GLU A 206 -26.01 16.73 -11.62
C GLU A 206 -25.43 15.33 -11.29
N VAL A 207 -26.26 14.30 -11.45
CA VAL A 207 -25.88 12.90 -11.24
C VAL A 207 -26.14 12.12 -12.53
N THR A 208 -25.19 11.29 -12.95
CA THR A 208 -25.28 10.48 -14.17
C THR A 208 -25.69 9.03 -13.91
N CYS A 209 -26.43 8.42 -14.83
CA CYS A 209 -26.89 7.03 -14.73
C CYS A 209 -26.04 6.05 -15.56
N ASP A 210 -25.52 5.01 -14.90
CA ASP A 210 -24.66 3.98 -15.52
C ASP A 210 -25.40 3.18 -16.60
N GLY A 211 -26.63 2.76 -16.32
CA GLY A 211 -27.47 2.02 -17.29
C GLY A 211 -27.83 2.84 -18.53
N CYS A 212 -27.68 4.16 -18.44
CA CYS A 212 -28.05 5.11 -19.46
C CYS A 212 -26.79 5.72 -20.13
N LYS A 213 -25.63 5.05 -20.01
CA LYS A 213 -24.32 5.46 -20.57
C LYS A 213 -23.85 6.82 -20.04
N ASN A 214 -23.96 7.05 -18.73
CA ASN A 214 -23.52 8.26 -18.04
C ASN A 214 -24.30 9.54 -18.43
N LYS A 215 -25.57 9.42 -18.85
CA LYS A 215 -26.44 10.58 -19.04
C LYS A 215 -26.93 11.14 -17.70
N VAL A 216 -26.97 12.46 -17.60
CA VAL A 216 -27.52 13.21 -16.45
C VAL A 216 -29.01 12.91 -16.29
N ILE A 217 -29.45 12.65 -15.07
CA ILE A 217 -30.84 12.27 -14.75
C ILE A 217 -31.45 13.24 -13.74
N LYS A 218 -32.69 13.69 -13.99
CA LYS A 218 -33.44 14.63 -13.12
C LYS A 218 -34.39 13.92 -12.15
N ASP A 219 -34.85 12.72 -12.49
CA ASP A 219 -35.83 11.96 -11.70
C ASP A 219 -35.13 10.87 -10.88
N LEU A 220 -34.91 11.17 -9.60
CA LEU A 220 -34.20 10.30 -8.65
C LEU A 220 -35.14 9.22 -8.10
N VAL A 221 -34.87 7.96 -8.44
CA VAL A 221 -35.33 6.80 -7.65
C VAL A 221 -34.10 5.98 -7.33
N TYR A 222 -33.76 5.92 -6.04
CA TYR A 222 -32.54 5.30 -5.55
C TYR A 222 -32.72 3.80 -5.29
N VAL A 223 -31.57 3.12 -5.35
CA VAL A 223 -31.23 1.76 -4.89
C VAL A 223 -31.27 0.67 -5.95
N SER A 224 -30.08 0.16 -6.27
CA SER A 224 -29.88 -1.28 -6.44
C SER A 224 -28.43 -1.66 -6.15
N TYR A 225 -28.28 -2.40 -5.06
CA TYR A 225 -27.07 -3.03 -4.57
C TYR A 225 -26.72 -4.22 -5.47
N LYS A 226 -25.44 -4.39 -5.85
CA LYS A 226 -24.99 -5.66 -6.41
C LYS A 226 -23.60 -6.05 -5.93
N GLY A 227 -23.61 -6.76 -4.79
CA GLY A 227 -22.59 -7.73 -4.40
C GLY A 227 -21.32 -7.17 -3.75
N THR A 228 -20.97 -7.75 -2.61
CA THR A 228 -19.62 -7.72 -2.06
C THR A 228 -18.75 -8.70 -2.82
N VAL A 229 -17.76 -8.19 -3.54
CA VAL A 229 -16.59 -8.96 -4.00
C VAL A 229 -15.36 -8.16 -3.58
N GLY A 230 -14.58 -8.68 -2.63
CA GLY A 230 -13.29 -8.09 -2.24
C GLY A 230 -13.33 -6.87 -1.31
N GLY A 231 -14.35 -6.73 -0.46
CA GLY A 231 -14.37 -5.69 0.59
C GLY A 231 -14.84 -4.30 0.15
N TYR A 232 -15.31 -4.14 -1.09
CA TYR A 232 -15.92 -2.90 -1.57
C TYR A 232 -17.44 -3.01 -1.70
N ILE A 233 -18.13 -1.91 -1.40
CA ILE A 233 -19.53 -1.72 -1.79
C ILE A 233 -19.53 -0.94 -3.11
N ARG A 234 -19.83 -1.62 -4.23
CA ARG A 234 -20.07 -0.94 -5.51
C ARG A 234 -21.53 -0.51 -5.57
N LYS A 235 -21.79 0.81 -5.49
CA LYS A 235 -23.11 1.40 -5.74
C LYS A 235 -23.16 1.96 -7.16
N THR A 236 -23.90 1.30 -8.04
CA THR A 236 -24.26 1.79 -9.38
C THR A 236 -25.46 2.72 -9.30
N ILE A 237 -25.42 3.85 -10.00
CA ILE A 237 -26.55 4.80 -10.05
C ILE A 237 -27.39 4.46 -11.29
N LYS A 238 -28.66 4.10 -11.08
CA LYS A 238 -29.63 3.83 -12.13
C LYS A 238 -30.81 4.80 -12.00
N CYS A 239 -31.26 5.37 -13.11
CA CYS A 239 -32.47 6.18 -13.14
C CYS A 239 -33.72 5.29 -13.18
N LYS A 240 -34.90 5.88 -12.92
CA LYS A 240 -36.20 5.18 -12.94
C LYS A 240 -36.49 4.40 -14.24
N LYS A 241 -35.96 4.85 -15.38
CA LYS A 241 -36.11 4.18 -16.69
C LYS A 241 -35.14 3.01 -16.88
N CYS A 242 -33.98 3.08 -16.24
CA CYS A 242 -32.92 2.08 -16.28
C CYS A 242 -33.08 1.05 -15.13
N PHE A 243 -34.17 1.15 -14.34
CA PHE A 243 -34.63 0.19 -13.32
C PHE A 243 -35.36 -0.99 -13.96
#